data_AF-A0A251ZWG5-F1
#
_entry.id   AF-A0A251ZWG5-F1
#
_cell.length_a   1.000
_cell.length_b   1.000
_cell.length_c   1.000
_cell.angle_alpha   90.00
_cell.angle_beta   90.00
_cell.angle_gamma   90.00
#
_symmetry.space_group_name_H-M   'P 1'
#
loop_
_entity.id
_entity.type
_entity.pdbx_description
1 polymer ?
#
loop_
_entity_poly.entity_id
_entity_poly.type
_entity_poly.pdbx_seq_one_letter_code
_entity_poly.pdbx_strand_id
1 'polypeptide(L)'
;MLMLIVPLYFTSACSEKHVEQTVITAESTLTTLEVAALQYKNGELGITPKAEVVSEIEALDDDCYKALVAIRADAQNGKAISAVESTAATTALAALQAYLIKNNIIKN
;
A
#
# COMPACT_ATOMS: atom_id res chain seq x y z
N MET A 1 16.52 -36.04 -36.89
CA MET A 1 16.91 -35.56 -35.54
C MET A 1 16.33 -34.16 -35.39
N LEU A 2 15.10 -34.05 -34.87
CA LEU A 2 14.37 -32.79 -34.77
C LEU A 2 14.58 -32.22 -33.36
N MET A 3 15.39 -31.17 -33.23
CA MET A 3 15.49 -30.41 -31.98
C MET A 3 14.24 -29.54 -31.82
N LEU A 4 13.38 -29.92 -30.87
CA LEU A 4 12.24 -29.11 -30.44
C LEU A 4 12.78 -27.97 -29.57
N ILE A 5 12.88 -26.77 -30.13
CA ILE A 5 13.18 -25.55 -29.38
C ILE A 5 11.89 -25.18 -28.64
N VAL A 6 11.80 -25.59 -27.37
CA VAL A 6 10.70 -25.16 -26.49
C VAL A 6 10.88 -23.67 -26.22
N PRO A 7 9.90 -22.82 -26.55
CA PRO A 7 9.98 -21.41 -26.22
C PRO A 7 9.79 -21.25 -24.70
N LEU A 8 10.86 -20.86 -24.00
CA LEU A 8 10.84 -20.33 -22.63
C LEU A 8 10.08 -18.99 -22.60
N TYR A 9 8.75 -19.02 -22.69
CA TYR A 9 7.89 -17.82 -22.61
C TYR A 9 6.76 -17.98 -21.59
N PHE A 10 7.02 -18.66 -20.46
CA PHE A 10 6.00 -18.89 -19.41
C PHE A 10 6.39 -18.42 -18.01
N THR A 11 7.46 -17.63 -17.85
CA THR A 11 7.87 -17.12 -16.53
C THR A 11 7.43 -15.68 -16.25
N SER A 12 7.06 -14.88 -17.26
CA SER A 12 6.66 -13.48 -17.05
C SER A 12 5.22 -13.33 -16.54
N ALA A 13 4.28 -14.15 -17.02
CA ALA A 13 2.86 -14.04 -16.67
C ALA A 13 2.55 -14.34 -15.18
N CYS A 14 3.35 -15.21 -14.52
CA CYS A 14 3.21 -15.44 -13.07
C CYS A 14 3.79 -14.30 -12.23
N SER A 15 4.86 -13.65 -12.70
CA SER A 15 5.47 -12.52 -12.02
C SER A 15 4.58 -11.28 -12.11
N GLU A 16 4.03 -11.00 -13.28
CA GLU A 16 3.14 -9.86 -13.54
C GLU A 16 1.87 -9.92 -12.69
N LYS A 17 1.21 -11.09 -12.64
CA LYS A 17 -0.02 -11.27 -11.84
C LYS A 17 0.21 -11.13 -10.33
N HIS A 18 1.36 -11.57 -9.83
CA HIS A 18 1.71 -11.43 -8.42
C HIS A 18 2.06 -9.99 -8.04
N VAL A 19 2.74 -9.28 -8.94
CA VAL A 19 3.04 -7.85 -8.85
C VAL A 19 1.74 -7.04 -8.78
N GLU A 20 0.81 -7.25 -9.71
CA GLU A 20 -0.50 -6.59 -9.72
C GLU A 20 -1.29 -6.83 -8.43
N GLN A 21 -1.35 -8.08 -7.95
CA GLN A 21 -2.05 -8.41 -6.70
C GLN A 21 -1.45 -7.70 -5.48
N THR A 22 -0.13 -7.54 -5.43
CA THR A 22 0.56 -6.85 -4.33
C THR A 22 0.18 -5.37 -4.31
N VAL A 23 0.19 -4.71 -5.48
CA VAL A 23 -0.23 -3.31 -5.61
C VAL A 23 -1.69 -3.13 -5.19
N ILE A 24 -2.60 -3.97 -5.72
CA ILE A 24 -4.03 -3.92 -5.41
C ILE A 24 -4.28 -4.09 -3.90
N THR A 25 -3.57 -5.02 -3.27
CA THR A 25 -3.74 -5.28 -1.83
C THR A 25 -3.28 -4.09 -0.98
N ALA A 26 -2.14 -3.49 -1.34
CA ALA A 26 -1.57 -2.37 -0.63
C ALA A 26 -2.45 -1.10 -0.76
N GLU A 27 -3.01 -0.87 -1.95
CA GLU A 27 -3.97 0.23 -2.19
C GLU A 27 -5.29 0.05 -1.45
N SER A 28 -5.83 -1.18 -1.44
CA SER A 28 -7.03 -1.51 -0.69
C SER A 28 -6.83 -1.29 0.82
N THR A 29 -5.65 -1.65 1.32
CA THR A 29 -5.26 -1.39 2.71
C THR A 29 -5.21 0.10 2.99
N LEU A 30 -4.52 0.89 2.15
CA LEU A 30 -4.46 2.34 2.31
C LEU A 30 -5.86 2.97 2.34
N THR A 31 -6.71 2.61 1.37
CA THR A 31 -8.09 3.12 1.26
C THR A 31 -8.87 2.86 2.56
N THR A 32 -8.71 1.68 3.17
CA THR A 32 -9.36 1.34 4.44
C THR A 32 -8.88 2.24 5.58
N LEU A 33 -7.57 2.50 5.65
CA LEU A 33 -6.96 3.37 6.66
C LEU A 33 -7.37 4.84 6.45
N GLU A 34 -7.41 5.31 5.20
CA GLU A 34 -7.86 6.65 4.80
C GLU A 34 -9.33 6.90 5.19
N VAL A 35 -10.22 5.92 5.00
CA VAL A 35 -11.63 6.04 5.42
C VAL A 35 -11.72 6.19 6.94
N ALA A 36 -10.98 5.40 7.71
CA ALA A 36 -10.98 5.53 9.17
C ALA A 36 -10.38 6.86 9.64
N ALA A 37 -9.29 7.30 8.99
CA ALA A 37 -8.70 8.61 9.21
C ALA A 37 -9.70 9.74 8.91
N LEU A 38 -10.46 9.64 7.83
CA LEU A 38 -11.48 10.63 7.47
C LEU A 38 -12.62 10.67 8.49
N GLN A 39 -13.12 9.51 8.91
CA GLN A 39 -14.13 9.42 9.97
C GLN A 39 -13.64 10.07 11.27
N TYR A 40 -12.37 9.88 11.62
CA TYR A 40 -11.74 10.58 12.74
C TYR A 40 -11.71 12.09 12.52
N LYS A 41 -11.20 12.57 11.37
CA LYS A 41 -11.11 14.00 11.04
C LYS A 41 -12.47 14.71 11.09
N ASN A 42 -13.53 14.02 10.67
CA ASN A 42 -14.90 14.54 10.66
C ASN A 42 -15.60 14.44 12.02
N GLY A 43 -14.98 13.79 13.02
CA GLY A 43 -15.59 13.56 14.34
C GLY A 43 -16.71 12.52 14.34
N GLU A 44 -16.82 11.70 13.29
CA GLU A 44 -17.87 10.69 13.11
C GLU A 44 -17.72 9.51 14.07
N LEU A 45 -16.55 9.37 14.69
CA LEU A 45 -16.24 8.32 15.66
C LEU A 45 -16.70 8.65 17.10
N GLY A 46 -17.36 9.79 17.33
CA GLY A 46 -17.69 10.27 18.68
C GLY A 46 -16.45 10.71 19.48
N ILE A 47 -15.32 10.87 18.79
CA ILE A 47 -14.05 11.36 19.34
C ILE A 47 -13.82 12.75 18.75
N THR A 48 -13.53 13.74 19.59
CA THR A 48 -13.15 15.08 19.10
C THR A 48 -11.78 14.99 18.38
N PRO A 49 -11.70 15.38 17.10
CA PRO A 49 -10.45 15.37 16.36
C PRO A 49 -9.44 16.34 16.99
N LYS A 50 -8.20 15.89 17.14
CA LYS A 50 -7.09 16.71 17.62
C LYS A 50 -6.18 17.10 16.46
N ALA A 51 -5.81 18.37 16.36
CA ALA A 51 -5.06 18.89 15.22
C ALA A 51 -3.71 18.17 15.02
N GLU A 52 -3.02 17.85 16.11
CA GLU A 52 -1.74 17.13 16.09
C GLU A 52 -1.90 15.68 15.59
N VAL A 53 -3.03 15.04 15.89
CA VAL A 53 -3.32 13.67 15.42
C VAL A 53 -3.67 13.69 13.93
N VAL A 54 -4.49 14.66 13.53
CA VAL A 54 -4.86 14.87 12.11
C VAL A 54 -3.62 15.15 11.26
N SER A 55 -2.73 16.02 11.73
CA SER A 55 -1.49 16.37 11.01
C SER A 55 -0.55 15.18 10.85
N GLU A 56 -0.41 14.33 11.88
CA GLU A 56 0.46 13.15 11.80
C GLU A 56 -0.16 12.06 10.89
N ILE A 57 -1.49 11.91 10.92
CA ILE A 57 -2.20 11.03 9.98
C ILE A 57 -1.92 11.47 8.54
N GLU A 58 -2.00 12.77 8.24
CA GLU A 58 -1.74 13.31 6.90
C GLU A 58 -0.29 13.09 6.45
N ALA A 59 0.68 13.22 7.36
CA ALA A 59 2.07 12.94 7.05
C ALA A 59 2.30 11.45 6.72
N LEU A 60 1.74 10.56 7.53
CA LEU A 60 1.86 9.10 7.32
C LEU A 60 1.09 8.63 6.08
N ASP A 61 -0.04 9.27 5.77
CA ASP A 61 -0.82 9.03 4.55
C ASP A 61 -0.05 9.43 3.29
N ASP A 62 0.59 10.61 3.30
CA ASP A 62 1.46 11.07 2.21
C ASP A 62 2.68 10.15 2.02
N ASP A 63 3.26 9.63 3.10
CA ASP A 63 4.33 8.61 3.03
C ASP A 63 3.84 7.30 2.39
N CYS A 64 2.64 6.83 2.74
CA CYS A 64 2.01 5.68 2.10
C CYS A 64 1.79 5.92 0.61
N TYR A 65 1.24 7.09 0.25
CA TYR A 65 0.98 7.47 -1.12
C TYR A 65 2.26 7.48 -1.96
N LYS A 66 3.33 8.14 -1.47
CA LYS A 66 4.63 8.19 -2.16
C LYS A 66 5.22 6.80 -2.41
N ALA A 67 5.16 5.92 -1.41
CA ALA A 67 5.66 4.55 -1.53
C ALA A 67 4.85 3.73 -2.55
N LEU A 68 3.51 3.88 -2.55
CA LEU A 68 2.64 3.17 -3.49
C LEU A 68 2.74 3.71 -4.92
N VAL A 69 2.94 5.01 -5.11
CA VAL A 69 3.13 5.59 -6.45
C VAL A 69 4.38 5.01 -7.12
N ALA A 70 5.48 4.83 -6.39
CA ALA A 70 6.69 4.20 -6.93
C ALA A 70 6.41 2.77 -7.41
N ILE A 71 5.75 1.96 -6.56
CA ILE A 71 5.37 0.59 -6.89
C ILE A 71 4.42 0.54 -8.09
N ARG A 72 3.40 1.40 -8.11
CA ARG A 72 2.39 1.47 -9.16
C ARG A 72 3.01 1.85 -10.49
N ALA A 73 3.95 2.81 -10.49
CA ALA A 73 4.69 3.21 -11.68
C ALA A 73 5.55 2.06 -12.22
N ASP A 74 6.27 1.33 -11.37
CA ASP A 74 7.10 0.22 -11.81
C ASP A 74 6.27 -0.98 -12.29
N ALA A 75 5.14 -1.28 -11.63
CA ALA A 75 4.18 -2.29 -12.09
C ALA A 75 3.58 -1.94 -13.46
N GLN A 76 3.15 -0.69 -13.68
CA GLN A 76 2.61 -0.22 -14.97
C GLN A 76 3.64 -0.26 -16.10
N ASN A 77 4.93 -0.13 -15.77
CA ASN A 77 6.03 -0.25 -16.72
C ASN A 77 6.48 -1.70 -16.96
N GLY A 78 5.78 -2.70 -16.38
CA GLY A 78 6.14 -4.11 -16.49
C GLY A 78 7.47 -4.47 -15.82
N LYS A 79 7.94 -3.64 -14.89
CA LYS A 79 9.14 -3.92 -14.12
C LYS A 79 8.79 -4.81 -12.93
N ALA A 80 9.73 -5.65 -12.54
CA ALA A 80 9.64 -6.35 -11.27
C ALA A 80 9.71 -5.34 -10.12
N ILE A 81 8.75 -5.40 -9.20
CA ILE A 81 8.80 -4.62 -7.96
C ILE A 81 9.98 -5.13 -7.13
N SER A 82 10.86 -4.24 -6.69
CA SER A 82 11.97 -4.63 -5.83
C SER A 82 11.50 -4.98 -4.42
N ALA A 83 12.26 -5.82 -3.72
CA ALA A 83 12.01 -6.11 -2.31
C ALA A 83 12.08 -4.84 -1.44
N VAL A 84 12.90 -3.86 -1.85
CA VAL A 84 13.06 -2.57 -1.15
C VAL A 84 11.77 -1.75 -1.24
N GLU A 85 11.19 -1.62 -2.44
CA GLU A 85 9.92 -0.88 -2.63
C GLU A 85 8.78 -1.56 -1.90
N SER A 86 8.67 -2.88 -2.01
CA SER A 86 7.67 -3.67 -1.27
C SER A 86 7.80 -3.44 0.24
N THR A 87 9.03 -3.45 0.76
CA THR A 87 9.28 -3.18 2.19
C THR A 87 8.92 -1.76 2.57
N ALA A 88 9.24 -0.77 1.74
CA ALA A 88 8.91 0.64 1.99
C ALA A 88 7.39 0.86 2.09
N ALA A 89 6.61 0.35 1.14
CA ALA A 89 5.16 0.47 1.18
C ALA A 89 4.54 -0.28 2.36
N THR A 90 5.01 -1.50 2.65
CA THR A 90 4.52 -2.27 3.80
C THR A 90 4.84 -1.55 5.12
N THR A 91 6.01 -0.93 5.22
CA THR A 91 6.43 -0.18 6.40
C THR A 91 5.60 1.09 6.59
N ALA A 92 5.34 1.84 5.51
CA ALA A 92 4.51 3.03 5.55
C ALA A 92 3.07 2.69 6.00
N LEU A 93 2.46 1.67 5.37
CA LEU A 93 1.13 1.18 5.75
C LEU A 93 1.06 0.73 7.20
N ALA A 94 2.06 -0.02 7.67
CA ALA A 94 2.13 -0.47 9.06
C ALA A 94 2.28 0.71 10.03
N ALA A 95 3.04 1.75 9.66
CA ALA A 95 3.19 2.95 10.49
C ALA A 95 1.88 3.72 10.61
N LEU A 96 1.17 3.95 9.51
CA LEU A 96 -0.17 4.56 9.52
C LEU A 96 -1.14 3.73 10.35
N GLN A 97 -1.22 2.42 10.11
CA GLN A 97 -2.10 1.51 10.85
C GLN A 97 -1.79 1.54 12.36
N ALA A 98 -0.51 1.43 12.75
CA ALA A 98 -0.11 1.48 14.14
C ALA A 98 -0.46 2.83 14.80
N TYR A 99 -0.34 3.93 14.06
CA TYR A 99 -0.70 5.25 14.56
C TYR A 99 -2.21 5.40 14.76
N LEU A 100 -3.02 4.89 13.83
CA LEU A 100 -4.48 4.86 13.97
C LEU A 100 -4.92 3.98 15.15
N ILE A 101 -4.28 2.83 15.36
CA ILE A 101 -4.54 1.96 16.53
C ILE A 101 -4.15 2.68 17.83
N LYS A 102 -2.96 3.30 17.88
CA LYS A 102 -2.47 4.04 19.06
C LYS A 102 -3.42 5.16 19.48
N ASN A 103 -4.07 5.81 18.52
CA ASN A 103 -5.05 6.87 18.75
C ASN A 103 -6.49 6.37 18.92
N ASN A 104 -6.71 5.05 18.99
CA ASN A 104 -8.02 4.41 19.12
C ASN A 104 -9.00 4.74 17.98
N ILE A 105 -8.48 4.99 16.77
CA ILE A 105 -9.27 5.28 15.58
C ILE A 105 -9.74 3.97 14.94
N ILE A 106 -8.87 2.95 14.93
CA ILE A 106 -9.18 1.58 14.50
C ILE A 106 -8.76 0.58 15.58
N LYS A 107 -9.25 -0.66 15.48
CA LYS A 107 -8.89 -1.76 16.39
C LYS A 107 -7.74 -2.59 15.81
N ASN A 108 -6.95 -3.20 16.70
CA ASN A 108 -5.92 -4.18 16.38
C ASN A 108 -6.52 -5.55 16.03
#